data_AF-A0A1F3K2H4-F1
#
_entry.id   AF-A0A1F3K2H4-F1
#
_cell.length_a   1.000
_cell.length_b   1.000
_cell.length_c   1.000
_cell.angle_alpha   90.00
_cell.angle_beta   90.00
_cell.angle_gamma   90.00
#
_symmetry.space_group_name_H-M   'P 1'
#
loop_
_entity.id
_entity.type
_entity.pdbx_description
1 polymer ?
#
loop_
_entity_poly.entity_id
_entity_poly.type
_entity_poly.pdbx_seq_one_letter_code
_entity_poly.pdbx_strand_id
1 'polypeptide(L)' 'MSWLVKIWKFYYDGFRSISGLGKKLWIIILIKVFIMFAILKIFFFPNFLNTNFETKEEKSAYIINVLTKQNQK' A
#
# COMPACT_ATOMS: atom_id res chain seq x y z
N MET A 1 -20.68 -27.16 2.69
CA MET A 1 -19.26 -27.15 3.10
C MET A 1 -18.50 -26.21 2.18
N SER A 2 -17.95 -25.14 2.73
CA SER A 2 -17.63 -23.86 2.09
C SER A 2 -16.67 -23.93 0.90
N TRP A 3 -17.16 -23.59 -0.29
CA TRP A 3 -16.38 -23.39 -1.54
C TRP A 3 -15.12 -22.53 -1.33
N LEU A 4 -15.19 -21.54 -0.44
CA LEU A 4 -14.04 -20.72 -0.01
C LEU A 4 -12.84 -21.55 0.48
N VAL A 5 -13.09 -22.65 1.20
CA VAL A 5 -12.02 -23.53 1.70
C VAL A 5 -11.35 -24.30 0.57
N LYS A 6 -12.11 -24.68 -0.47
CA LYS A 6 -11.55 -25.34 -1.66
C LYS A 6 -10.68 -24.37 -2.46
N ILE A 7 -11.13 -23.13 -2.65
CA ILE A 7 -10.34 -22.08 -3.32
C ILE A 7 -9.04 -21.84 -2.55
N TRP A 8 -9.13 -21.64 -1.24
CA TRP A 8 -7.96 -21.39 -0.40
C TRP A 8 -6.96 -22.56 -0.44
N LYS A 9 -7.44 -23.81 -0.32
CA LYS A 9 -6.58 -24.99 -0.47
C LYS A 9 -5.92 -25.08 -1.84
N PHE A 10 -6.64 -24.77 -2.92
CA PHE A 10 -6.08 -24.79 -4.27
C PHE A 10 -4.92 -23.80 -4.43
N TYR A 11 -5.09 -22.56 -3.94
CA TYR A 11 -4.00 -21.58 -3.94
C TYR A 11 -2.84 -22.02 -3.06
N TYR A 12 -3.10 -22.54 -1.87
CA TYR A 12 -2.06 -23.01 -0.95
C TYR A 12 -1.28 -24.20 -1.52
N ASP A 13 -1.98 -25.20 -2.06
CA ASP A 13 -1.37 -26.39 -2.66
C ASP A 13 -0.59 -26.03 -3.92
N GLY A 14 -1.14 -25.15 -4.78
CA GLY A 14 -0.44 -24.63 -5.96
C GLY A 14 0.85 -23.92 -5.58
N PHE A 15 0.85 -23.13 -4.51
CA PHE A 15 2.05 -22.46 -4.02
C PHE A 15 3.08 -23.41 -3.41
N ARG A 16 2.60 -24.44 -2.71
CA ARG A 16 3.45 -25.48 -2.12
C ARG A 16 4.11 -26.34 -3.19
N SER A 17 3.39 -26.64 -4.28
CA SER A 17 3.85 -27.45 -5.41
C SER A 17 4.74 -26.70 -6.41
N ILE A 18 4.93 -25.38 -6.25
CA ILE A 18 5.87 -24.62 -7.08
C ILE A 18 7.29 -25.20 -6.90
N SER A 19 7.92 -25.58 -8.02
CA SER A 19 9.32 -26.02 -8.10
C SER A 19 10.27 -24.96 -7.52
N GLY A 20 11.44 -25.37 -7.03
CA GLY A 20 12.40 -24.46 -6.37
C GLY A 20 12.77 -23.21 -7.17
N LEU A 21 12.71 -23.28 -8.50
CA LEU A 21 12.87 -22.12 -9.40
C LEU A 21 11.74 -21.09 -9.26
N GLY A 22 10.47 -21.54 -9.25
CA GLY A 22 9.33 -20.64 -9.14
C GLY A 22 9.24 -19.94 -7.78
N LYS A 23 9.64 -20.60 -6.69
CA LYS A 23 9.72 -19.96 -5.36
C LYS A 23 10.73 -18.81 -5.36
N LYS A 24 11.90 -19.00 -6.00
CA LYS A 24 12.90 -17.93 -6.17
C LYS A 24 12.34 -16.77 -6.99
N LEU A 25 11.68 -17.04 -8.11
CA LEU A 25 11.02 -16.00 -8.91
C LEU A 25 9.96 -15.23 -8.10
N TRP A 26 9.15 -15.93 -7.31
CA TRP A 26 8.11 -15.29 -6.52
C TRP A 26 8.69 -14.36 -5.45
N ILE A 27 9.78 -14.78 -4.78
CA ILE A 27 10.53 -13.91 -3.86
C ILE A 27 11.06 -12.67 -4.58
N ILE A 28 11.62 -12.81 -5.78
CA ILE A 28 12.10 -11.68 -6.58
C ILE A 28 10.95 -10.71 -6.90
N ILE A 29 9.78 -11.22 -7.29
CA ILE A 29 8.58 -10.41 -7.55
C ILE A 29 8.16 -9.66 -6.28
N LEU A 30 8.09 -10.35 -5.14
CA LEU A 30 7.73 -9.75 -3.86
C LEU A 30 8.66 -8.61 -3.47
N ILE A 31 9.97 -8.84 -3.60
CA ILE A 31 11.00 -7.83 -3.35
C ILE A 31 10.82 -6.63 -4.29
N LYS A 32 10.59 -6.88 -5.59
CA LYS A 32 10.41 -5.82 -6.58
C LYS A 32 9.18 -4.96 -6.27
N VAL A 33 8.07 -5.59 -5.91
CA VAL A 33 6.83 -4.89 -5.49
C VAL A 33 7.07 -4.09 -4.21
N PHE A 34 7.76 -4.66 -3.22
CA PHE A 34 8.10 -3.97 -1.98
C PHE A 34 8.99 -2.75 -2.23
N ILE A 35 10.03 -2.90 -3.05
CA ILE A 35 10.93 -1.80 -3.43
C ILE A 35 10.16 -0.72 -4.18
N MET A 36 9.31 -1.10 -5.15
CA MET A 36 8.51 -0.13 -5.90
C MET A 36 7.53 0.61 -4.99
N PHE A 37 6.90 -0.08 -4.05
CA PHE A 37 6.06 0.53 -3.02
C PHE A 37 6.85 1.47 -2.10
N ALA A 38 8.05 1.07 -1.67
CA ALA A 38 8.90 1.90 -0.82
C ALA A 38 9.37 3.17 -1.52
N ILE A 39 9.80 3.07 -2.79
CA ILE A 39 10.19 4.22 -3.61
C ILE A 39 9.00 5.15 -3.83
N LEU A 40 7.85 4.62 -4.25
CA LEU A 40 6.63 5.43 -4.39
C LEU A 40 6.25 6.07 -3.06
N LYS A 41 6.35 5.36 -1.94
CA LYS A 41 6.05 5.91 -0.62
C LYS A 41 6.98 7.07 -0.26
N ILE A 42 8.28 6.92 -0.46
CA ILE A 42 9.27 7.95 -0.12
C ILE A 42 9.19 9.14 -1.09
N PHE A 43 8.94 8.89 -2.38
CA PHE A 43 8.91 9.91 -3.43
C PHE A 43 7.55 10.63 -3.57
N PHE A 44 6.43 9.92 -3.41
CA PHE A 44 5.07 10.51 -3.45
C PHE A 44 4.60 10.97 -2.06
N PHE A 45 5.16 10.45 -0.96
CA PHE A 45 4.86 10.91 0.40
C PHE A 45 6.09 11.41 1.19
N PRO A 46 6.99 12.23 0.61
CA PRO A 46 8.03 12.87 1.38
C PRO A 46 7.36 13.94 2.23
N ASN A 47 7.34 13.76 3.55
CA ASN A 47 7.00 14.82 4.51
C ASN A 47 5.75 15.66 4.20
N PHE A 48 4.72 15.11 3.54
CA PHE A 48 3.49 15.84 3.23
C PHE A 48 2.84 16.45 4.50
N LEU A 49 3.17 15.89 5.67
CA LEU A 49 2.67 16.34 6.97
C LEU A 49 3.59 17.32 7.73
N ASN A 50 4.91 17.35 7.53
CA ASN A 50 5.84 17.95 8.50
C ASN A 50 6.68 19.15 8.02
N THR A 51 6.65 19.55 6.75
CA THR A 51 7.62 20.57 6.26
C THR A 51 7.10 22.01 6.25
N ASN A 52 5.84 22.30 6.62
CA ASN A 52 5.30 23.67 6.57
C ASN A 52 4.43 24.13 7.75
N PHE A 53 4.24 23.34 8.81
CA PHE A 53 3.39 23.73 9.94
C PHE A 53 3.97 23.19 11.26
N GLU A 54 4.29 24.11 12.17
CA GLU A 54 4.92 23.81 13.48
C GLU A 54 3.94 23.17 14.48
N THR A 55 2.63 23.22 14.23
CA THR A 55 1.59 22.59 15.06
C THR A 55 0.59 21.78 14.22
N LYS A 56 0.19 20.61 14.73
CA LYS A 56 -0.77 19.70 14.07
C LYS A 56 -2.16 20.33 13.95
N GLU A 57 -2.51 21.21 14.89
CA GLU A 57 -3.81 21.86 15.01
C GLU A 57 -4.06 22.84 13.86
N GLU A 58 -3.09 23.68 13.51
CA GLU A 58 -3.22 24.67 12.43
C GLU A 58 -3.36 24.02 11.05
N LYS A 59 -2.64 22.91 10.84
CA LYS A 59 -2.71 22.15 9.59
C LYS A 59 -4.08 21.52 9.36
N SER A 60 -4.68 20.98 10.42
CA SER A 60 -6.03 20.40 10.37
C SER A 60 -7.06 21.47 10.02
N ALA A 61 -6.98 22.65 10.67
CA ALA A 61 -7.88 23.77 10.43
C ALA A 61 -7.81 24.29 8.98
N TYR A 62 -6.61 24.38 8.40
CA TYR A 62 -6.43 24.82 7.01
C TYR A 62 -7.03 23.82 6.00
N ILE A 63 -6.81 22.51 6.19
CA ILE A 63 -7.36 21.46 5.31
C ILE A 63 -8.90 21.46 5.35
N ILE A 64 -9.48 21.61 6.53
CA ILE A 64 -10.95 21.69 6.69
C ILE A 64 -11.50 22.89 5.92
N ASN A 65 -10.83 24.05 5.98
CA ASN A 65 -11.28 25.25 5.27
C ASN A 65 -11.24 25.07 3.74
N VAL A 66 -10.17 24.46 3.21
CA VAL A 66 -10.02 24.19 1.77
C VAL A 66 -11.04 23.18 1.27
N LEU A 67 -11.24 22.06 1.97
CA LEU A 67 -12.22 21.02 1.59
C LEU A 67 -13.65 21.56 1.63
N THR A 68 -13.96 22.42 2.60
CA THR A 68 -15.29 23.04 2.74
C THR A 68 -15.53 24.07 1.63
N LYS A 69 -14.54 24.89 1.25
CA LYS A 69 -14.66 25.87 0.16
C LYS A 69 -14.72 25.24 -1.23
N GLN A 70 -14.02 24.14 -1.49
CA GLN A 70 -14.09 23.45 -2.78
C GLN A 70 -15.45 22.78 -3.02
N ASN A 71 -16.17 22.38 -1.97
CA ASN A 71 -17.51 21.79 -2.08
C ASN A 71 -18.62 22.83 -2.36
N GLN A 72 -18.27 24.12 -2.41
CA GLN A 72 -19.22 25.23 -2.60
C GLN A 72 -19.12 25.84 -4.01
N LYS A 73 -18.41 25.20 -4.94
CA LYS A 73 -18.25 25.64 -6.34
C LYS A 73 -18.69 24.53 -7.29
#